data_AF-A0A2J5P095-F1
#
_entry.id   AF-A0A2J5P095-F1
#
_cell.length_a   1.000
_cell.length_b   1.000
_cell.length_c   1.000
_cell.angle_alpha   90.00
_cell.angle_beta   90.00
_cell.angle_gamma   90.00
#
_symmetry.space_group_name_H-M   'P 1'
#
loop_
_entity.id
_entity.type
_entity.pdbx_description
1 polymer ?
#
loop_
_entity_poly.entity_id
_entity_poly.type
_entity_poly.pdbx_seq_one_letter_code
_entity_poly.pdbx_strand_id
1 'polypeptide(L)'
;RAVVNFGRRDCAFDAGLPQPIARYRNGEQLSAQGIESVGIMDQHCMLRLAPGSDVQVGDILVFGTSHPCLTFDKWKTLLLVDEQYNVLEELDTLF
;
A
#
# COMPACT_ATOMS: atom_id res chain seq x y z
N ARG A 1 -8.46 14.82 -0.31
CA ARG A 1 -7.40 14.19 -1.13
C ARG A 1 -6.21 13.95 -0.22
N ALA A 2 -5.49 12.86 -0.40
CA ALA A 2 -4.26 12.57 0.32
C ALA A 2 -3.18 12.09 -0.66
N VAL A 3 -1.93 12.10 -0.21
CA VAL A 3 -0.78 11.56 -0.93
C VAL A 3 -0.09 10.58 0.00
N VAL A 4 0.27 9.40 -0.50
CA VAL A 4 1.03 8.39 0.24
C VAL A 4 2.41 8.19 -0.34
N ASN A 5 3.34 7.76 0.51
CA ASN A 5 4.73 7.52 0.19
C ASN A 5 4.94 6.11 -0.39
N PHE A 6 4.34 5.87 -1.57
CA PHE A 6 4.62 4.72 -2.43
C PHE A 6 4.28 5.15 -3.87
N GLY A 7 5.06 4.72 -4.85
CA GLY A 7 4.84 5.01 -6.26
C GLY A 7 5.21 3.87 -7.21
N ARG A 8 5.45 4.22 -8.49
CA ARG A 8 5.81 3.28 -9.56
C ARG A 8 7.10 2.50 -9.28
N ARG A 9 7.94 3.01 -8.38
CA ARG A 9 9.16 2.33 -7.93
C ARG A 9 8.89 1.22 -6.93
N ASP A 10 7.70 1.19 -6.31
CA ASP A 10 7.38 0.23 -5.25
C ASP A 10 6.22 -0.70 -5.64
N CYS A 11 5.28 -0.26 -6.48
CA CYS A 11 4.21 -1.12 -7.02
C CYS A 11 4.13 -1.09 -8.54
N ALA A 12 3.98 -2.27 -9.15
CA ALA A 12 3.55 -2.36 -10.54
C ALA A 12 2.09 -1.88 -10.68
N PHE A 13 1.79 -1.21 -11.80
CA PHE A 13 0.49 -0.60 -12.06
C PHE A 13 -0.10 -1.00 -13.43
N ASP A 14 0.58 -1.89 -14.16
CA ASP A 14 0.21 -2.31 -15.52
C ASP A 14 -1.16 -3.02 -15.55
N ALA A 15 -1.55 -3.63 -14.42
CA ALA A 15 -2.83 -4.31 -14.24
C ALA A 15 -3.85 -3.47 -13.44
N GLY A 16 -3.62 -2.16 -13.33
CA GLY A 16 -4.46 -1.23 -12.57
C GLY A 16 -3.75 -0.62 -11.36
N LEU A 17 -4.35 0.43 -10.78
CA LEU A 17 -3.83 1.07 -9.59
C LEU A 17 -4.04 0.17 -8.36
N PRO A 18 -3.02 -0.02 -7.50
CA PRO A 18 -3.21 -0.76 -6.26
C PRO A 18 -4.19 -0.01 -5.36
N GLN A 19 -5.09 -0.75 -4.71
CA GLN A 19 -6.18 -0.17 -3.92
C GLN A 19 -5.96 -0.38 -2.42
N PRO A 20 -6.31 0.59 -1.57
CA PRO A 20 -6.26 0.41 -0.12
C PRO A 20 -7.23 -0.71 0.31
N ILE A 21 -6.73 -1.66 1.09
CA ILE A 21 -7.52 -2.78 1.66
C ILE A 21 -7.60 -2.73 3.18
N ALA A 22 -6.67 -2.02 3.85
CA ALA A 22 -6.71 -1.78 5.28
C ALA A 22 -6.06 -0.44 5.63
N ARG A 23 -6.44 0.11 6.78
CA ARG A 23 -5.88 1.34 7.36
C ARG A 23 -5.55 1.11 8.82
N TYR A 24 -4.47 1.69 9.31
CA TYR A 24 -4.05 1.61 10.70
C TYR A 24 -3.64 2.96 11.25
N ARG A 25 -3.90 3.18 12.54
CA ARG A 25 -3.40 4.32 13.32
C ARG A 25 -2.99 3.81 14.70
N ASN A 26 -1.75 4.06 15.11
CA ASN A 26 -1.22 3.64 16.42
C ASN A 26 -1.42 2.13 16.72
N GLY A 27 -1.30 1.28 15.69
CA GLY A 27 -1.51 -0.18 15.81
C GLY A 27 -2.97 -0.63 15.75
N GLU A 28 -3.94 0.27 15.77
CA GLU A 28 -5.36 -0.07 15.65
C GLU A 28 -5.81 -0.08 14.20
N GLN A 29 -6.54 -1.14 13.81
CA GLN A 29 -7.14 -1.24 12.49
C GLN A 29 -8.37 -0.32 12.38
N LEU A 30 -8.40 0.48 11.33
CA LEU A 30 -9.49 1.38 10.98
C LEU A 30 -10.08 1.00 9.62
N SER A 31 -11.30 1.46 9.34
CA SER A 31 -11.90 1.28 8.02
C SER A 31 -11.07 1.98 6.93
N ALA A 32 -10.80 1.26 5.84
CA ALA A 32 -10.25 1.81 4.60
C ALA A 32 -11.34 2.16 3.56
N GLN A 33 -12.62 2.00 3.90
CA GLN A 33 -13.71 2.30 2.98
C GLN A 33 -13.72 3.78 2.57
N GLY A 34 -14.04 4.03 1.31
CA GLY A 34 -14.08 5.40 0.77
C GLY A 34 -12.70 6.00 0.52
N ILE A 35 -11.63 5.22 0.60
CA ILE A 35 -10.28 5.60 0.16
C ILE A 35 -10.03 4.91 -1.19
N GLU A 36 -9.72 5.68 -2.22
CA GLU A 36 -9.52 5.18 -3.59
C GLU A 36 -8.21 5.73 -4.16
N SER A 37 -7.37 4.86 -4.71
CA SER A 37 -6.20 5.28 -5.48
C SER A 37 -6.65 5.81 -6.84
N VAL A 38 -6.31 7.05 -7.16
CA VAL A 38 -6.72 7.74 -8.40
C VAL A 38 -5.56 8.15 -9.30
N GLY A 39 -4.33 7.92 -8.87
CA GLY A 39 -3.15 8.09 -9.72
C GLY A 39 -1.87 7.73 -8.99
N ILE A 40 -0.80 7.53 -9.77
CA ILE A 40 0.51 7.11 -9.27
C ILE A 40 1.62 7.84 -10.01
N MET A 41 2.61 8.28 -9.26
CA MET A 41 3.84 8.96 -9.69
C MET A 41 5.04 8.09 -9.28
N ASP A 42 6.26 8.56 -9.50
CA ASP A 42 7.47 7.75 -9.21
C ASP A 42 7.57 7.25 -7.78
N GLN A 43 7.26 8.12 -6.82
CA GLN A 43 7.41 7.88 -5.37
C GLN A 43 6.11 8.12 -4.58
N HIS A 44 5.02 8.47 -5.27
CA HIS A 44 3.80 8.91 -4.62
C HIS A 44 2.56 8.35 -5.30
N CYS A 45 1.52 8.06 -4.51
CA CYS A 45 0.20 7.69 -4.99
C CYS A 45 -0.82 8.68 -4.45
N MET A 46 -1.74 9.11 -5.32
CA MET A 46 -2.76 10.10 -5.01
C MET A 46 -4.06 9.39 -4.66
N LEU A 47 -4.62 9.76 -3.51
CA LEU A 47 -5.86 9.18 -3.00
C LEU A 47 -7.03 10.17 -3.08
N ARG A 48 -8.17 9.69 -3.57
CA ARG A 48 -9.47 10.29 -3.34
C ARG A 48 -10.02 9.75 -2.02
N LEU A 49 -10.59 10.65 -1.23
CA LEU A 49 -11.21 10.33 0.06
C LEU A 49 -12.69 10.70 -0.02
N ALA A 50 -13.55 9.87 0.54
CA ALA A 50 -14.96 10.18 0.73
C ALA A 50 -15.14 11.45 1.59
N PRO A 51 -16.22 12.22 1.41
CA PRO A 51 -16.54 13.35 2.28
C PRO A 51 -16.57 12.93 3.75
N GLY A 52 -16.00 13.76 4.63
CA GLY A 52 -15.94 13.47 6.07
C GLY A 52 -14.92 12.38 6.47
N SER A 53 -14.05 11.96 5.56
CA SER A 53 -12.98 11.00 5.86
C SER A 53 -12.05 11.51 6.98
N ASP A 54 -11.85 10.69 8.01
CA ASP A 54 -10.89 10.91 9.10
C ASP A 54 -9.52 10.28 8.80
N VAL A 55 -9.03 10.36 7.55
CA VAL A 55 -7.64 9.96 7.25
C VAL A 55 -6.70 11.07 7.73
N GLN A 56 -5.67 10.68 8.48
CA GLN A 56 -4.70 11.60 9.06
C GLN A 56 -3.28 11.34 8.53
N VAL A 57 -2.43 12.36 8.60
CA VAL A 57 -0.99 12.20 8.31
C VAL A 57 -0.40 11.24 9.34
N GLY A 58 0.30 10.22 8.85
CA GLY A 58 0.88 9.16 9.68
C GLY A 58 0.03 7.89 9.76
N ASP A 59 -1.23 7.91 9.27
CA ASP A 59 -1.98 6.67 9.07
C ASP A 59 -1.24 5.76 8.09
N ILE A 60 -1.21 4.46 8.39
CA ILE A 60 -0.63 3.44 7.53
C ILE A 60 -1.75 2.84 6.68
N LEU A 61 -1.51 2.68 5.38
CA LEU A 61 -2.43 2.01 4.47
C LEU A 61 -1.77 0.74 3.91
N VAL A 62 -2.53 -0.34 3.88
CA VAL A 62 -2.15 -1.58 3.19
C VAL A 62 -2.82 -1.59 1.84
N PHE A 63 -2.05 -1.88 0.80
CA PHE A 63 -2.54 -1.90 -0.58
C PHE A 63 -2.58 -3.32 -1.13
N GLY A 64 -3.65 -3.63 -1.84
CA GLY A 64 -3.79 -4.84 -2.64
C GLY A 64 -3.61 -4.55 -4.12
N THR A 65 -2.95 -5.46 -4.84
CA THR A 65 -2.85 -5.46 -6.30
C THR A 65 -3.36 -6.79 -6.86
N SER A 66 -3.96 -6.75 -8.04
CA SER A 66 -4.50 -7.94 -8.73
C SER A 66 -3.39 -8.87 -9.23
N HIS A 67 -2.19 -8.34 -9.49
CA HIS A 67 -1.05 -9.09 -10.04
C HIS A 67 0.19 -8.86 -9.18
N PRO A 68 0.25 -9.43 -7.95
CA PRO A 68 1.33 -9.19 -7.01
C PRO A 68 2.71 -9.59 -7.56
N CYS A 69 2.79 -10.64 -8.39
CA CYS A 69 4.06 -11.10 -8.95
C CYS A 69 4.77 -10.04 -9.82
N LEU A 70 4.02 -9.12 -10.45
CA LEU A 70 4.60 -8.05 -11.26
C LEU A 70 5.32 -7.00 -10.40
N THR A 71 5.16 -7.05 -9.08
CA THR A 71 5.79 -6.08 -8.16
C THR A 71 7.08 -6.59 -7.54
N PHE A 72 7.40 -7.87 -7.67
CA PHE A 72 8.53 -8.48 -6.94
C PHE A 72 9.88 -7.91 -7.40
N ASP A 73 10.02 -7.54 -8.67
CA ASP A 73 11.24 -6.95 -9.24
C ASP A 73 11.56 -5.54 -8.71
N LYS A 74 10.59 -4.90 -8.06
CA LYS A 74 10.74 -3.58 -7.44
C LYS A 74 11.37 -3.64 -6.05
N TRP A 75 11.37 -4.82 -5.42
CA TRP A 75 11.81 -5.00 -4.05
C TRP A 75 12.96 -5.98 -3.99
N LYS A 76 14.10 -5.57 -3.42
CA LYS A 76 15.24 -6.47 -3.21
C LYS A 76 14.97 -7.52 -2.12
N THR A 77 14.12 -7.19 -1.16
CA THR A 77 13.78 -8.02 -0.01
C THR A 77 12.30 -7.84 0.30
N LEU A 78 11.59 -8.95 0.53
CA LEU A 78 10.20 -9.00 0.95
C LEU A 78 10.13 -9.49 2.40
N LEU A 79 9.10 -9.09 3.13
CA LEU A 79 8.90 -9.50 4.51
C LEU A 79 7.76 -10.52 4.59
N LEU A 80 8.05 -11.70 5.16
CA LEU A 80 7.02 -12.66 5.55
C LEU A 80 6.54 -12.28 6.95
N VAL A 81 5.22 -12.19 7.13
CA VAL A 81 4.60 -11.81 8.40
C VAL A 81 3.54 -12.82 8.84
N ASP A 82 3.29 -12.91 10.15
CA ASP A 82 2.14 -13.62 10.69
C ASP A 82 0.84 -12.80 10.63
N GLU A 83 -0.25 -13.37 11.14
CA GLU A 83 -1.57 -12.74 11.20
C GLU A 83 -1.62 -11.50 12.11
N GLN A 84 -0.63 -11.33 12.99
CA GLN A 84 -0.48 -10.17 13.89
C GLN A 84 0.53 -9.15 13.33
N TYR A 85 0.98 -9.31 12.08
CA TYR A 85 1.99 -8.50 11.41
C TYR A 85 3.38 -8.52 12.08
N ASN A 86 3.71 -9.57 12.85
CA ASN A 86 5.10 -9.77 13.27
C ASN A 86 5.92 -10.29 12.10
N VAL A 87 7.12 -9.75 11.90
CA VAL A 87 8.05 -10.24 10.87
C VAL A 87 8.61 -11.59 11.27
N LEU A 88 8.41 -12.58 10.41
CA LEU A 88 8.90 -13.95 10.58
C LEU A 88 10.23 -14.15 9.84
N GLU A 89 10.34 -13.63 8.61
CA GLU A 89 11.49 -13.85 7.72
C GLU A 89 11.65 -12.72 6.69
N GLU A 90 12.89 -12.52 6.24
CA GLU A 90 13.25 -11.70 5.09
C GLU A 90 13.52 -12.59 3.87
N LEU A 91 12.88 -12.29 2.74
CA LEU A 91 12.96 -13.07 1.50
C LEU A 91 13.62 -12.22 0.41
N ASP A 92 14.87 -12.52 0.05
CA ASP A 92 15.56 -11.82 -1.02
C ASP A 92 15.03 -12.22 -2.41
N THR A 93 14.95 -11.23 -3.30
CA THR A 93 14.60 -11.43 -4.70
C THR A 93 15.85 -11.38 -5.58
N LEU A 94 15.85 -12.12 -6.69
CA LEU A 94 16.98 -12.25 -7.60
C LEU A 94 16.61 -11.72 -9.00
N PHE A 95 16.48 -10.38 -9.10
CA PHE A 95 16.21 -9.65 -10.35
C PHE A 95 17.38 -8.77 -10.79
#